data_AF-A0A528ZPV0-F1
#
_entry.id   AF-A0A528ZPV0-F1
#
_cell.length_a   1.000
_cell.length_b   1.000
_cell.length_c   1.000
_cell.angle_alpha   90.00
_cell.angle_beta   90.00
_cell.angle_gamma   90.00
#
_symmetry.space_group_name_H-M   'P 1'
#
loop_
_entity.id
_entity.type
_entity.pdbx_description
1 polymer ?
#
loop_
_entity_poly.entity_id
_entity_poly.type
_entity_poly.pdbx_seq_one_letter_code
_entity_poly.pdbx_strand_id
1 'polypeptide(L)'
;MTSSPMARTLRACAVAGLVISGYWAAPASAAGAMMIGGATSQPIGHYDFCRGNPAECSIRSSNLAPATMTDALMRKLINVTASVNAAVKPVSDYEIYGRDEVWAYPDKGVGDCEDYVLEKRRELYRMGMSLADLLMTVVRKPDGEGHAVLTVRTDKGDYVLDNLTNKVRLWDATGYRFLKRQAIDNTGRWVSIRGGQQVLVGSVQ
;
A
#
# COMPACT_ATOMS: atom_id res chain seq x y z
N MET A 1 52.60 -25.00 -71.04
CA MET A 1 53.20 -25.76 -69.91
C MET A 1 54.20 -24.85 -69.22
N THR A 2 53.76 -24.14 -68.18
CA THR A 2 54.48 -23.17 -67.32
C THR A 2 53.37 -22.59 -66.41
N SER A 3 53.44 -22.36 -65.10
CA SER A 3 54.44 -22.47 -64.05
C SER A 3 53.66 -22.40 -62.71
N SER A 4 54.21 -22.99 -61.63
CA SER A 4 53.89 -22.61 -60.23
C SER A 4 54.57 -21.24 -59.91
N PRO A 5 54.37 -20.52 -58.77
CA PRO A 5 53.75 -20.89 -57.50
C PRO A 5 52.93 -19.75 -56.82
N MET A 6 52.55 -19.92 -55.54
CA MET A 6 52.89 -19.02 -54.41
C MET A 6 51.76 -18.91 -53.38
N ALA A 7 52.02 -19.49 -52.22
CA ALA A 7 51.20 -19.39 -51.02
C ALA A 7 51.14 -17.95 -50.50
N ARG A 8 49.95 -17.53 -50.07
CA ARG A 8 49.75 -16.27 -49.35
C ARG A 8 48.87 -16.52 -48.14
N THR A 9 49.52 -16.61 -46.99
CA THR A 9 48.89 -16.62 -45.66
C THR A 9 48.32 -15.24 -45.37
N LEU A 10 47.01 -15.14 -45.15
CA LEU A 10 46.36 -13.97 -44.57
C LEU A 10 45.79 -14.36 -43.20
N ARG A 11 46.43 -13.83 -42.15
CA ARG A 11 45.88 -13.76 -40.80
C ARG A 11 44.77 -12.71 -40.80
N ALA A 12 43.52 -13.12 -40.63
CA ALA A 12 42.43 -12.20 -40.31
C ALA A 12 42.24 -12.17 -38.78
N CYS A 13 42.63 -11.06 -38.16
CA CYS A 13 42.33 -10.78 -36.76
C CYS A 13 40.83 -10.55 -36.60
N ALA A 14 40.16 -11.38 -35.80
CA ALA A 14 38.80 -11.16 -35.36
C ALA A 14 38.79 -10.04 -34.32
N VAL A 15 38.21 -8.88 -34.65
CA VAL A 15 37.86 -7.85 -33.66
C VAL A 15 36.44 -8.15 -33.18
N ALA A 16 36.33 -8.78 -32.01
CA ALA A 16 35.05 -8.96 -31.33
C ALA A 16 34.62 -7.60 -30.73
N GLY A 17 33.63 -6.95 -31.36
CA GLY A 17 33.01 -5.74 -30.84
C GLY A 17 32.15 -6.08 -29.61
N LEU A 18 32.59 -5.64 -28.43
CA LEU A 18 31.81 -5.74 -27.19
C LEU A 18 30.73 -4.64 -27.21
N VAL A 19 29.50 -5.00 -27.58
CA VAL A 19 28.36 -4.07 -27.47
C VAL A 19 27.93 -4.03 -26.01
N ILE A 20 28.38 -3.01 -25.28
CA ILE A 20 27.89 -2.71 -23.94
C ILE A 20 26.55 -2.01 -24.10
N SER A 21 25.47 -2.79 -24.15
CA SER A 21 24.11 -2.27 -24.05
C SER A 21 23.91 -1.74 -22.63
N GLY A 22 24.11 -0.44 -22.44
CA GLY A 22 23.77 0.25 -21.20
C GLY A 22 22.26 0.18 -20.97
N TYR A 23 21.84 -0.64 -20.01
CA TYR A 23 20.48 -0.61 -19.49
C TYR A 23 20.29 0.72 -18.75
N TRP A 24 19.62 1.67 -19.39
CA TRP A 24 19.08 2.84 -18.70
C TRP A 24 17.94 2.36 -17.80
N ALA A 25 18.26 2.11 -16.52
CA ALA A 25 17.24 1.97 -15.50
C ALA A 25 16.57 3.34 -15.32
N ALA A 26 15.31 3.47 -15.74
CA ALA A 26 14.51 4.64 -15.40
C ALA A 26 14.47 4.78 -13.86
N PRO A 27 14.62 5.99 -13.31
CA PRO A 27 14.50 6.18 -11.88
C PRO A 27 13.10 5.74 -11.45
N ALA A 28 13.01 4.86 -10.46
CA ALA A 28 11.74 4.57 -9.83
C ALA A 28 11.26 5.85 -9.13
N SER A 29 10.26 6.53 -9.70
CA SER A 29 9.60 7.64 -9.02
C SER A 29 9.03 7.10 -7.72
N ALA A 30 9.53 7.59 -6.57
CA ALA A 30 8.89 7.35 -5.30
C ALA A 30 7.47 7.92 -5.40
N ALA A 31 6.47 7.08 -5.15
CA ALA A 31 5.09 7.51 -5.08
C ALA A 31 4.98 8.69 -4.09
N GLY A 32 4.44 9.81 -4.54
CA GLY A 32 4.10 10.91 -3.65
C GLY A 32 3.07 10.49 -2.61
N ALA A 33 2.90 11.29 -1.56
CA ALA A 33 1.81 11.12 -0.60
C ALA A 33 0.44 11.10 -1.31
N MET A 34 -0.54 10.38 -0.76
CA MET A 34 -1.88 10.34 -1.33
C MET A 34 -2.46 11.76 -1.45
N MET A 35 -3.03 12.08 -2.61
CA MET A 35 -3.73 13.33 -2.81
C MET A 35 -5.09 13.31 -2.11
N ILE A 36 -5.30 14.20 -1.14
CA ILE A 36 -6.52 14.23 -0.33
C ILE A 36 -7.50 15.28 -0.83
N GLY A 37 -8.79 14.97 -0.75
CA GLY A 37 -9.91 15.86 -1.02
C GLY A 37 -10.52 16.46 0.24
N GLY A 38 -11.81 16.78 0.18
CA GLY A 38 -12.55 17.31 1.33
C GLY A 38 -13.02 16.21 2.29
N ALA A 39 -13.67 16.64 3.37
CA ALA A 39 -14.39 15.76 4.28
C ALA A 39 -15.38 14.87 3.52
N THR A 40 -15.55 13.63 3.96
CA THR A 40 -16.47 12.66 3.36
C THR A 40 -17.14 11.80 4.43
N SER A 41 -18.14 11.03 4.03
CA SER A 41 -18.81 10.09 4.93
C SER A 41 -17.88 8.93 5.29
N GLN A 42 -17.90 8.55 6.57
CA GLN A 42 -17.25 7.32 7.01
C GLN A 42 -18.01 6.07 6.54
N PRO A 43 -17.36 4.89 6.51
CA PRO A 43 -18.06 3.61 6.33
C PRO A 43 -19.11 3.38 7.42
N ILE A 44 -20.20 2.69 7.11
CA ILE A 44 -21.27 2.43 8.08
C ILE A 44 -20.76 1.55 9.23
N GLY A 45 -19.96 0.52 8.92
CA GLY A 45 -19.34 -0.32 9.94
C GLY A 45 -18.43 0.46 10.89
N HIS A 46 -17.61 1.39 10.36
CA HIS A 46 -16.82 2.30 11.21
C HIS A 46 -17.70 3.20 12.09
N TYR A 47 -18.84 3.70 11.59
CA TYR A 47 -19.78 4.48 12.42
C TYR A 47 -20.30 3.67 13.61
N ASP A 48 -20.74 2.44 13.36
CA ASP A 48 -21.26 1.57 14.43
C ASP A 48 -20.15 1.13 15.40
N PHE A 49 -18.95 0.85 14.89
CA PHE A 49 -17.76 0.62 15.72
C PHE A 49 -17.46 1.79 16.64
N CYS A 50 -17.47 3.03 16.13
CA CYS A 50 -17.24 4.22 16.95
C CYS A 50 -18.32 4.43 18.01
N ARG A 51 -19.58 4.06 17.73
CA ARG A 51 -20.65 4.11 18.73
C ARG A 51 -20.40 3.14 19.88
N GLY A 52 -19.90 1.94 19.58
CA GLY A 52 -19.51 0.94 20.59
C GLY A 52 -18.18 1.27 21.27
N ASN A 53 -17.28 1.96 20.58
CA ASN A 53 -15.90 2.22 21.01
C ASN A 53 -15.54 3.72 20.86
N PRO A 54 -16.15 4.65 21.62
CA PRO A 54 -15.90 6.09 21.44
C PRO A 54 -14.43 6.50 21.58
N ALA A 55 -13.66 5.77 22.39
CA ALA A 55 -12.23 6.02 22.58
C ALA A 55 -11.38 5.79 21.31
N GLU A 56 -11.82 4.91 20.40
CA GLU A 56 -11.09 4.64 19.15
C GLU A 56 -11.22 5.78 18.13
N CYS A 57 -12.31 6.55 18.25
CA CYS A 57 -12.73 7.53 17.24
C CYS A 57 -12.69 8.99 17.73
N SER A 58 -12.25 9.23 18.96
CA SER A 58 -12.18 10.57 19.56
C SER A 58 -10.74 11.10 19.72
N ILE A 59 -9.75 10.37 19.20
CA ILE A 59 -8.34 10.73 19.33
C ILE A 59 -8.02 11.86 18.35
N ARG A 60 -7.44 12.94 18.87
CA ARG A 60 -6.96 14.09 18.11
C ARG A 60 -5.44 14.13 18.16
N SER A 61 -4.79 13.86 17.03
CA SER A 61 -3.33 13.90 16.92
C SER A 61 -2.83 15.34 16.89
N SER A 62 -1.87 15.68 17.75
CA SER A 62 -1.20 16.98 17.75
C SER A 62 -0.04 17.02 16.76
N ASN A 63 0.70 15.92 16.62
CA ASN A 63 1.75 15.78 15.62
C ASN A 63 1.18 15.17 14.32
N LEU A 64 1.18 15.97 13.27
CA LEU A 64 0.69 15.61 11.94
C LEU A 64 1.82 15.41 10.91
N ALA A 65 3.08 15.46 11.34
CA ALA A 65 4.19 15.12 10.47
C ALA A 65 4.08 13.63 10.04
N PRO A 66 4.48 13.29 8.81
CA PRO A 66 4.57 11.89 8.40
C PRO A 66 5.68 11.15 9.16
N ALA A 67 5.52 9.85 9.36
CA ALA A 67 6.58 9.02 9.94
C ALA A 67 7.83 8.99 9.05
N THR A 68 9.03 9.03 9.64
CA THR A 68 10.28 8.89 8.89
C THR A 68 10.48 7.45 8.45
N MET A 69 10.60 7.21 7.13
CA MET A 69 10.80 5.88 6.59
C MET A 69 12.25 5.42 6.71
N THR A 70 12.45 4.42 7.57
CA THR A 70 13.71 3.74 7.86
C THR A 70 13.60 2.24 7.56
N ASP A 71 14.72 1.54 7.43
CA ASP A 71 14.72 0.08 7.27
C ASP A 71 14.08 -0.64 8.47
N ALA A 72 14.23 -0.07 9.67
CA ALA A 72 13.59 -0.58 10.87
C ALA A 72 12.06 -0.45 10.81
N LEU A 73 11.55 0.70 10.34
CA LEU A 73 10.12 0.88 10.10
C LEU A 73 9.62 -0.08 9.02
N MET A 74 10.32 -0.20 7.90
CA MET A 74 9.95 -1.13 6.82
C MET A 74 9.84 -2.57 7.34
N ARG A 75 10.85 -3.05 8.09
CA ARG A 75 10.79 -4.38 8.73
C ARG A 75 9.61 -4.51 9.70
N LYS A 76 9.32 -3.46 10.48
CA LYS A 76 8.15 -3.45 11.38
C LYS A 76 6.84 -3.62 10.61
N LEU A 77 6.65 -2.88 9.51
CA LEU A 77 5.44 -2.99 8.67
C LEU A 77 5.29 -4.38 8.06
N ILE A 78 6.39 -4.96 7.56
CA ILE A 78 6.41 -6.31 6.99
C ILE A 78 6.05 -7.35 8.05
N ASN A 79 6.67 -7.28 9.23
CA ASN A 79 6.44 -8.24 10.31
C ASN A 79 5.01 -8.19 10.83
N VAL A 80 4.46 -6.99 11.09
CA VAL A 80 3.07 -6.85 11.52
C VAL A 80 2.11 -7.37 10.46
N THR A 81 2.34 -7.03 9.18
CA THR A 81 1.49 -7.53 8.09
C THR A 81 1.48 -9.06 8.06
N ALA A 82 2.66 -9.69 8.05
CA ALA A 82 2.77 -11.14 8.01
C ALA A 82 2.21 -11.82 9.26
N SER A 83 2.46 -11.25 10.45
CA SER A 83 1.98 -11.79 11.72
C SER A 83 0.46 -11.77 11.81
N VAL A 84 -0.17 -10.61 11.55
CA VAL A 84 -1.63 -10.49 11.58
C VAL A 84 -2.27 -11.36 10.50
N ASN A 85 -1.70 -11.38 9.29
CA ASN A 85 -2.24 -12.20 8.20
C ASN A 85 -2.17 -13.71 8.49
N ALA A 86 -1.24 -14.14 9.33
CA ALA A 86 -1.14 -15.54 9.77
C ALA A 86 -2.01 -15.85 10.98
N ALA A 87 -2.24 -14.88 11.87
CA ALA A 87 -2.97 -15.06 13.12
C ALA A 87 -4.49 -15.00 12.94
N VAL A 88 -4.98 -14.23 11.97
CA VAL A 88 -6.41 -14.08 11.69
C VAL A 88 -6.78 -14.98 10.51
N LYS A 89 -7.83 -15.78 10.67
CA LYS A 89 -8.41 -16.60 9.61
C LYS A 89 -9.51 -15.80 8.89
N PRO A 90 -9.52 -15.74 7.55
CA PRO A 90 -10.55 -15.02 6.80
C PRO A 90 -11.91 -15.71 6.95
N VAL A 91 -12.89 -15.00 7.49
CA VAL A 91 -14.30 -15.42 7.63
C VAL A 91 -15.15 -14.16 7.49
N SER A 92 -16.24 -14.21 6.73
CA SER A 92 -17.11 -13.04 6.52
C SER A 92 -17.87 -12.66 7.79
N ASP A 93 -18.22 -11.39 7.92
CA ASP A 93 -19.07 -10.91 9.01
C ASP A 93 -20.44 -11.59 9.08
N TYR A 94 -20.99 -11.97 7.93
CA TYR A 94 -22.27 -12.68 7.91
C TYR A 94 -22.15 -14.05 8.57
N GLU A 95 -21.04 -14.76 8.35
CA GLU A 95 -20.77 -16.04 9.02
C GLU A 95 -20.48 -15.87 10.52
N ILE A 96 -19.83 -14.78 10.93
CA ILE A 96 -19.46 -14.55 12.34
C ILE A 96 -20.65 -14.00 13.16
N TYR A 97 -21.38 -13.04 12.59
CA TYR A 97 -22.35 -12.19 13.30
C TYR A 97 -23.75 -12.19 12.69
N GLY A 98 -23.96 -12.76 11.51
CA GLY A 98 -25.24 -12.73 10.80
C GLY A 98 -25.63 -11.35 10.25
N ARG A 99 -24.63 -10.50 9.99
CA ARG A 99 -24.79 -9.13 9.48
C ARG A 99 -23.78 -8.88 8.36
N ASP A 100 -24.11 -7.98 7.44
CA ASP A 100 -23.26 -7.69 6.28
C ASP A 100 -21.95 -6.97 6.64
N GLU A 101 -21.88 -6.31 7.79
CA GLU A 101 -20.76 -5.43 8.17
C GLU A 101 -20.73 -5.20 9.70
N VAL A 102 -19.63 -5.58 10.35
CA VAL A 102 -19.36 -5.51 11.79
C VAL A 102 -17.86 -5.35 12.03
N TRP A 103 -17.40 -4.10 12.08
CA TRP A 103 -16.02 -3.78 12.42
C TRP A 103 -15.71 -4.20 13.85
N ALA A 104 -14.78 -5.13 14.05
CA ALA A 104 -14.38 -5.60 15.37
C ALA A 104 -12.88 -5.92 15.44
N TYR A 105 -12.35 -5.98 16.66
CA TYR A 105 -11.03 -6.58 16.82
C TYR A 105 -11.14 -8.11 16.66
N PRO A 106 -10.27 -8.75 15.86
CA PRO A 106 -10.34 -10.19 15.59
C PRO A 106 -9.74 -11.01 16.76
N ASP A 107 -10.15 -10.72 18.00
CA ASP A 107 -9.64 -11.35 19.22
C ASP A 107 -9.97 -12.86 19.29
N LYS A 108 -10.92 -13.32 18.44
CA LYS A 108 -11.25 -14.73 18.24
C LYS A 108 -10.41 -15.41 17.13
N GLY A 109 -9.46 -14.70 16.53
CA GLY A 109 -8.62 -15.20 15.42
C GLY A 109 -9.38 -15.35 14.11
N VAL A 110 -10.52 -14.70 13.95
CA VAL A 110 -11.33 -14.67 12.72
C VAL A 110 -11.78 -13.24 12.43
N GLY A 111 -11.96 -12.94 11.14
CA GLY A 111 -12.44 -11.65 10.66
C GLY A 111 -12.22 -11.51 9.15
N ASP A 112 -12.60 -10.38 8.58
CA ASP A 112 -12.35 -10.05 7.18
C ASP A 112 -11.55 -8.72 7.02
N CYS A 113 -11.77 -7.94 5.98
CA CYS A 113 -10.78 -6.94 5.57
C CYS A 113 -10.53 -5.84 6.61
N GLU A 114 -11.58 -5.27 7.20
CA GLU A 114 -11.52 -4.20 8.18
C GLU A 114 -10.98 -4.66 9.53
N ASP A 115 -11.24 -5.90 9.93
CA ASP A 115 -10.77 -6.45 11.19
C ASP A 115 -9.25 -6.59 11.18
N TYR A 116 -8.67 -6.99 10.05
CA TYR A 116 -7.22 -7.02 9.86
C TYR A 116 -6.63 -5.61 9.86
N VAL A 117 -7.36 -4.62 9.32
CA VAL A 117 -6.93 -3.21 9.36
C VAL A 117 -6.90 -2.70 10.79
N LEU A 118 -7.96 -2.99 11.57
CA LEU A 118 -8.03 -2.66 12.99
C LEU A 118 -6.87 -3.29 13.76
N GLU A 119 -6.59 -4.58 13.53
CA GLU A 119 -5.52 -5.28 14.25
C GLU A 119 -4.13 -4.74 13.90
N LYS A 120 -3.82 -4.57 12.62
CA LYS A 120 -2.52 -4.01 12.19
C LYS A 120 -2.31 -2.60 12.75
N ARG A 121 -3.37 -1.79 12.79
CA ARG A 121 -3.32 -0.45 13.38
C ARG A 121 -3.09 -0.53 14.89
N ARG A 122 -3.77 -1.42 15.60
CA ARG A 122 -3.62 -1.64 17.04
C ARG A 122 -2.19 -2.06 17.38
N GLU A 123 -1.62 -3.01 16.67
CA GLU A 123 -0.24 -3.47 16.88
C GLU A 123 0.77 -2.34 16.63
N LEU A 124 0.68 -1.64 15.49
CA LEU A 124 1.62 -0.56 15.17
C LEU A 124 1.51 0.62 16.13
N TYR A 125 0.30 0.95 16.58
CA TYR A 125 0.08 1.98 17.60
C TYR A 125 0.72 1.58 18.94
N ARG A 126 0.54 0.33 19.38
CA ARG A 126 1.21 -0.22 20.58
C ARG A 126 2.73 -0.20 20.45
N MET A 127 3.26 -0.27 19.22
CA MET A 127 4.68 -0.13 18.91
C MET A 127 5.14 1.33 18.75
N GLY A 128 4.34 2.30 19.19
CA GLY A 128 4.68 3.72 19.30
C GLY A 128 4.47 4.55 18.04
N MET A 129 3.83 4.02 16.98
CA MET A 129 3.50 4.82 15.80
C MET A 129 2.32 5.76 16.08
N SER A 130 2.35 6.95 15.49
CA SER A 130 1.23 7.89 15.60
C SER A 130 0.00 7.38 14.84
N LEU A 131 -1.19 7.53 15.43
CA LEU A 131 -2.45 7.26 14.73
C LEU A 131 -2.70 8.23 13.58
N ALA A 132 -2.03 9.40 13.57
CA ALA A 132 -2.01 10.25 12.39
C ALA A 132 -1.43 9.52 11.18
N ASP A 133 -0.50 8.58 11.37
CA ASP A 133 0.16 7.85 10.30
C ASP A 133 -0.48 6.48 10.01
N LEU A 134 -1.47 6.04 10.79
CA LEU A 134 -2.10 4.73 10.67
C LEU A 134 -3.58 4.87 10.30
N LEU A 135 -3.85 4.98 9.00
CA LEU A 135 -5.12 5.46 8.47
C LEU A 135 -5.91 4.32 7.81
N MET A 136 -7.05 3.99 8.41
CA MET A 136 -8.00 3.07 7.79
C MET A 136 -8.46 3.64 6.45
N THR A 137 -8.44 2.83 5.41
CA THR A 137 -8.62 3.29 4.03
C THR A 137 -9.54 2.35 3.27
N VAL A 138 -10.54 2.92 2.59
CA VAL A 138 -11.46 2.18 1.73
C VAL A 138 -11.02 2.32 0.27
N VAL A 139 -10.94 1.18 -0.41
CA VAL A 139 -10.52 1.08 -1.80
C VAL A 139 -11.51 0.26 -2.62
N ARG A 140 -11.30 0.25 -3.92
CA ARG A 140 -11.89 -0.71 -4.86
C ARG A 140 -10.76 -1.54 -5.45
N LYS A 141 -10.90 -2.86 -5.36
CA LYS A 141 -10.01 -3.82 -6.02
C LYS A 141 -10.18 -3.76 -7.55
N PRO A 142 -9.29 -4.40 -8.34
CA PRO A 142 -9.40 -4.42 -9.80
C PRO A 142 -10.70 -5.05 -10.32
N ASP A 143 -11.27 -5.99 -9.57
CA ASP A 143 -12.58 -6.61 -9.85
C ASP A 143 -13.78 -5.70 -9.52
N GLY A 144 -13.55 -4.54 -8.91
CA GLY A 144 -14.58 -3.57 -8.52
C GLY A 144 -15.19 -3.80 -7.14
N GLU A 145 -14.83 -4.88 -6.43
CA GLU A 145 -15.30 -5.13 -5.07
C GLU A 145 -14.72 -4.09 -4.08
N GLY A 146 -15.51 -3.77 -3.04
CA GLY A 146 -15.04 -2.94 -1.94
C GLY A 146 -14.00 -3.68 -1.11
N HIS A 147 -13.03 -2.95 -0.56
CA HIS A 147 -12.01 -3.52 0.32
C HIS A 147 -11.50 -2.48 1.31
N ALA A 148 -11.05 -2.93 2.48
CA ALA A 148 -10.39 -2.11 3.49
C ALA A 148 -8.91 -2.47 3.60
N VAL A 149 -8.06 -1.45 3.68
CA VAL A 149 -6.61 -1.59 3.90
C VAL A 149 -6.10 -0.58 4.93
N LEU A 150 -4.94 -0.86 5.51
CA LEU A 150 -4.26 0.11 6.37
C LEU A 150 -3.25 0.90 5.54
N THR A 151 -3.43 2.21 5.46
CA THR A 151 -2.45 3.12 4.88
C THR A 151 -1.53 3.63 5.96
N VAL A 152 -0.22 3.51 5.74
CA VAL A 152 0.84 4.04 6.59
C VAL A 152 1.47 5.26 5.93
N ARG A 153 1.27 6.45 6.50
CA ARG A 153 1.84 7.71 5.97
C ARG A 153 3.31 7.83 6.36
N THR A 154 4.18 8.05 5.37
CA THR A 154 5.61 8.28 5.61
C THR A 154 6.19 9.38 4.73
N ASP A 155 7.38 9.86 5.08
CA ASP A 155 8.13 10.85 4.31
C ASP A 155 8.66 10.35 2.95
N LYS A 156 8.58 9.04 2.69
CA LYS A 156 8.92 8.41 1.40
C LYS A 156 7.71 7.88 0.64
N GLY A 157 6.50 8.33 1.01
CA GLY A 157 5.24 7.93 0.39
C GLY A 157 4.34 7.15 1.33
N ASP A 158 3.12 6.87 0.85
CA ASP A 158 2.11 6.13 1.62
C ASP A 158 2.19 4.64 1.28
N TYR A 159 2.36 3.80 2.31
CA TYR A 159 2.47 2.35 2.19
C TYR A 159 1.16 1.67 2.57
N VAL A 160 0.87 0.54 1.94
CA VAL A 160 -0.36 -0.23 2.15
C VAL A 160 -0.03 -1.57 2.79
N LEU A 161 -0.75 -1.87 3.86
CA LEU A 161 -0.74 -3.17 4.53
C LEU A 161 -2.10 -3.82 4.31
N ASP A 162 -2.10 -5.02 3.75
CA ASP A 162 -3.28 -5.69 3.19
C ASP A 162 -3.37 -7.13 3.75
N ASN A 163 -4.58 -7.65 3.94
CA ASN A 163 -4.79 -9.05 4.30
C ASN A 163 -4.67 -10.00 3.10
N LEU A 164 -4.87 -9.50 1.88
CA LEU A 164 -4.78 -10.30 0.65
C LEU A 164 -3.32 -10.61 0.25
N THR A 165 -2.34 -9.93 0.83
CA THR A 165 -0.92 -10.18 0.56
C THR A 165 -0.02 -9.71 1.70
N ASN A 166 1.07 -10.45 1.95
CA ASN A 166 2.10 -10.03 2.92
C ASN A 166 3.05 -8.95 2.39
N LYS A 167 2.93 -8.56 1.11
CA LYS A 167 3.80 -7.54 0.52
C LYS A 167 3.34 -6.14 0.95
N VAL A 168 4.19 -5.42 1.66
CA VAL A 168 4.03 -3.97 1.90
C VAL A 168 4.43 -3.24 0.61
N ARG A 169 3.51 -2.46 0.05
CA ARG A 169 3.72 -1.74 -1.22
C ARG A 169 3.37 -0.26 -1.07
N LEU A 170 3.97 0.57 -1.92
CA LEU A 170 3.46 1.93 -2.13
C LEU A 170 2.03 1.86 -2.68
N TRP A 171 1.21 2.83 -2.30
CA TRP A 171 -0.22 2.83 -2.61
C TRP A 171 -0.53 2.79 -4.11
N ASP A 172 0.25 3.48 -4.94
CA ASP A 172 0.14 3.51 -6.40
C ASP A 172 0.60 2.21 -7.09
N ALA A 173 1.35 1.35 -6.37
CA ALA A 173 1.81 0.06 -6.85
C ALA A 173 0.86 -1.12 -6.48
N THR A 174 -0.29 -0.81 -5.87
CA THR A 174 -1.30 -1.82 -5.48
C THR A 174 -2.24 -2.20 -6.63
N GLY A 175 -2.48 -1.29 -7.57
CA GLY A 175 -3.53 -1.42 -8.58
C GLY A 175 -4.94 -1.14 -8.06
N TYR A 176 -5.09 -0.69 -6.81
CA TYR A 176 -6.38 -0.32 -6.23
C TYR A 176 -6.80 1.10 -6.62
N ARG A 177 -8.12 1.30 -6.68
CA ARG A 177 -8.70 2.64 -6.74
C ARG A 177 -9.06 3.10 -5.32
N PHE A 178 -8.32 4.07 -4.81
CA PHE A 178 -8.52 4.61 -3.47
C PHE A 178 -9.70 5.59 -3.43
N LEU A 179 -10.58 5.44 -2.45
CA LEU A 179 -11.81 6.24 -2.35
C LEU A 179 -11.73 7.27 -1.23
N LYS A 180 -11.38 6.81 -0.03
CA LYS A 180 -11.40 7.61 1.19
C LYS A 180 -10.56 6.96 2.27
N ARG A 181 -10.09 7.76 3.23
CA ARG A 181 -9.36 7.30 4.41
C ARG A 181 -9.71 8.13 5.64
N GLN A 182 -9.31 7.66 6.81
CA GLN A 182 -9.33 8.47 8.02
C GLN A 182 -8.53 9.76 7.85
N ALA A 183 -9.00 10.83 8.50
CA ALA A 183 -8.31 12.10 8.59
C ALA A 183 -7.12 11.98 9.56
N ILE A 184 -6.07 12.74 9.29
CA ILE A 184 -4.81 12.65 10.04
C ILE A 184 -4.92 13.28 11.45
N ASP A 185 -5.89 14.18 11.63
CA ASP A 185 -6.10 14.99 12.82
C ASP A 185 -7.19 14.45 13.75
N ASN A 186 -7.98 13.47 13.30
CA ASN A 186 -9.09 12.90 14.06
C ASN A 186 -9.44 11.49 13.56
N THR A 187 -9.32 10.49 14.43
CA THR A 187 -9.59 9.08 14.10
C THR A 187 -11.05 8.78 13.77
N GLY A 188 -12.00 9.64 14.18
CA GLY A 188 -13.41 9.53 13.82
C GLY A 188 -13.80 10.25 12.53
N ARG A 189 -12.90 10.99 11.88
CA ARG A 189 -13.20 11.75 10.65
C ARG A 189 -12.61 11.08 9.43
N TRP A 190 -13.28 11.27 8.29
CA TRP A 190 -12.88 10.72 7.02
C TRP A 190 -12.77 11.81 5.96
N VAL A 191 -11.82 11.61 5.05
CA VAL A 191 -11.53 12.48 3.91
C VAL A 191 -11.53 11.66 2.62
N SER A 192 -11.97 12.27 1.54
CA SER A 192 -11.89 11.66 0.20
C SER A 192 -10.43 11.62 -0.27
N ILE A 193 -10.11 10.65 -1.12
CA ILE A 193 -8.83 10.59 -1.83
C ILE A 193 -9.12 11.02 -3.27
N ARG A 194 -8.39 12.03 -3.77
CA ARG A 194 -8.51 12.47 -5.16
C ARG A 194 -7.82 11.44 -6.04
N GLY A 195 -8.54 10.93 -7.04
CA GLY A 195 -8.06 9.86 -7.92
C GLY A 195 -6.72 10.21 -8.55
N GLY A 196 -5.67 9.50 -8.12
CA GLY A 196 -4.35 9.50 -8.75
C GLY A 196 -4.39 8.68 -10.04
N GLN A 197 -5.09 9.20 -11.05
CA GLN A 197 -4.89 8.81 -12.44
C GLN A 197 -5.28 9.98 -13.35
N GLN A 198 -4.69 11.15 -13.12
CA GLN A 198 -4.37 12.00 -14.26
C GLN A 198 -3.03 11.52 -14.80
N VAL A 199 -3.07 10.44 -15.58
CA VAL A 199 -2.15 10.40 -16.71
C VAL A 199 -2.56 11.61 -17.54
N LEU A 200 -1.80 12.69 -17.43
CA LEU A 200 -1.79 13.74 -18.43
C LEU A 200 -1.32 13.05 -19.72
N VAL A 201 -2.25 12.43 -20.45
CA VAL A 201 -2.00 12.04 -21.83
C VAL A 201 -1.91 13.37 -22.54
N GLY A 202 -0.68 13.74 -22.91
CA GLY A 202 -0.40 14.95 -23.66
C GLY A 202 -1.35 15.02 -24.85
N SER A 203 -1.97 16.19 -25.03
CA SER A 203 -2.65 16.52 -26.26
C SER A 203 -1.67 16.39 -27.41
N VAL A 204 -1.86 15.36 -28.22
CA VAL A 204 -1.31 15.28 -29.57
C VAL A 204 -2.49 15.54 -30.50
N GLN A 205 -2.73 16.81 -30.81
CA GLN A 205 -2.68 17.41 -32.15
C GLN A 205 -3.39 18.78 -32.14
#